data_AF-A0A1E3KQ00-F1
#
_entry.id   AF-A0A1E3KQ00-F1
#
_cell.length_a   1.000
_cell.length_b   1.000
_cell.length_c   1.000
_cell.angle_alpha   90.00
_cell.angle_beta   90.00
_cell.angle_gamma   90.00
#
_symmetry.space_group_name_H-M   'P 1'
#
loop_
_entity.id
_entity.type
_entity.pdbx_description
1 polymer ?
#
loop_
_entity_poly.entity_id
_entity_poly.type
_entity_poly.pdbx_seq_one_letter_code
_entity_poly.pdbx_strand_id
1 'polypeptide(L)'
;MLKPNTLKTIRERKGLTQEELAFVLKVNQRTISKWEHGKSVPSVAIMQLLEDYLGVKKEELFYGAFNYKRLLNLNLKQQNEVKPKEAAK
;
A
#
# COMPACT_ATOMS: atom_id res chain seq x y z
N MET A 1 12.75 5.79 0.04
CA MET A 1 11.48 6.45 0.40
C MET A 1 10.33 5.54 0.04
N LEU A 2 9.58 5.05 1.03
CA LEU A 2 8.28 4.42 0.79
C LEU A 2 7.37 5.48 0.17
N LYS A 3 6.74 5.17 -0.97
CA LYS A 3 5.89 6.13 -1.70
C LYS A 3 4.85 6.73 -0.73
N PRO A 4 4.52 8.03 -0.84
CA PRO A 4 3.39 8.62 -0.12
C PRO A 4 2.15 7.76 -0.33
N ASN A 5 1.40 7.52 0.76
CA ASN A 5 0.28 6.57 0.75
C ASN A 5 -0.74 6.98 -0.33
N THR A 6 -0.86 6.11 -1.34
CA THR A 6 -1.67 6.39 -2.53
C THR A 6 -3.16 6.52 -2.18
N LEU A 7 -3.66 5.73 -1.22
CA LEU A 7 -5.05 5.85 -0.76
C LEU A 7 -5.33 7.24 -0.16
N LYS A 8 -4.47 7.75 0.71
CA LYS A 8 -4.63 9.09 1.31
C LYS A 8 -4.69 10.17 0.24
N THR A 9 -3.72 10.15 -0.68
CA THR A 9 -3.65 11.15 -1.76
C THR A 9 -4.86 11.11 -2.67
N ILE A 10 -5.34 9.92 -3.03
CA ILE A 10 -6.53 9.78 -3.88
C ILE A 10 -7.79 10.25 -3.13
N ARG A 11 -7.94 9.89 -1.85
CA ARG A 11 -9.06 10.36 -1.01
C ARG A 11 -9.10 11.88 -0.94
N GLU A 12 -7.97 12.51 -0.64
CA GLU A 12 -7.87 13.98 -0.54
C GLU A 12 -8.15 14.68 -1.87
N ARG A 13 -7.68 14.12 -2.99
CA ARG A 13 -8.00 14.64 -4.34
C ARG A 13 -9.49 14.55 -4.68
N LYS A 14 -10.20 13.60 -4.09
CA LYS A 14 -11.66 13.46 -4.22
C LYS A 14 -12.42 14.36 -3.23
N GLY A 15 -11.72 15.15 -2.40
CA GLY A 15 -12.33 16.05 -1.42
C GLY A 15 -12.94 15.34 -0.21
N LEU A 16 -12.59 14.08 0.03
CA LEU A 16 -13.18 13.26 1.08
C LEU A 16 -12.35 13.34 2.37
N THR A 17 -13.03 13.38 3.52
CA THR A 17 -12.46 13.12 4.85
C THR A 17 -12.30 11.62 5.11
N GLN A 18 -11.53 11.26 6.13
CA GLN A 18 -11.40 9.84 6.51
C GLN A 18 -12.75 9.29 7.02
N GLU A 19 -13.54 10.10 7.72
CA GLU A 19 -14.87 9.79 8.22
C GLU A 19 -15.86 9.51 7.08
N GLU A 20 -15.89 10.33 6.03
CA GLU A 20 -16.76 10.11 4.87
C GLU A 20 -16.42 8.82 4.12
N LEU A 21 -15.14 8.56 3.89
CA LEU A 21 -14.72 7.30 3.27
C LEU A 21 -15.05 6.09 4.15
N ALA A 22 -14.90 6.23 5.47
CA ALA A 22 -15.25 5.19 6.43
C ALA A 22 -16.75 4.88 6.40
N PHE A 23 -17.59 5.91 6.31
CA PHE A 23 -19.04 5.77 6.19
C PHE A 23 -19.45 4.99 4.94
N VAL A 24 -18.88 5.34 3.78
CA VAL A 24 -19.14 4.65 2.50
C VAL A 24 -18.78 3.16 2.60
N LEU A 25 -17.64 2.84 3.22
CA LEU A 25 -17.13 1.48 3.33
C LEU A 25 -17.68 0.71 4.53
N LYS A 26 -18.54 1.33 5.35
CA LYS A 26 -19.09 0.77 6.60
C LYS A 26 -18.00 0.27 7.54
N VAL A 27 -16.94 1.05 7.71
CA VAL A 27 -15.85 0.79 8.66
C VAL A 27 -15.68 1.99 9.60
N ASN A 28 -14.87 1.80 10.64
CA ASN A 28 -14.50 2.91 11.53
C ASN A 28 -13.44 3.80 10.86
N GLN A 29 -13.46 5.11 11.13
CA GLN A 29 -12.45 6.04 10.62
C GLN A 29 -11.01 5.62 10.98
N ARG A 30 -10.80 5.10 12.20
CA ARG A 30 -9.50 4.59 12.64
C ARG A 30 -8.99 3.46 11.73
N THR A 31 -9.88 2.70 11.10
CA THR A 31 -9.53 1.68 10.10
C THR A 31 -8.96 2.32 8.84
N ILE A 32 -9.59 3.37 8.32
CA ILE A 32 -9.06 4.16 7.20
C ILE A 32 -7.68 4.71 7.54
N SER A 33 -7.54 5.31 8.73
CA SER A 33 -6.25 5.81 9.22
C SER A 33 -5.18 4.71 9.26
N LYS A 34 -5.49 3.51 9.74
CA LYS A 34 -4.51 2.40 9.73
C LYS A 34 -4.08 2.02 8.31
N TRP A 35 -4.99 1.98 7.34
CA TRP A 35 -4.65 1.72 5.93
C TRP A 35 -3.79 2.84 5.34
N GLU A 36 -4.11 4.09 5.61
CA GLU A 36 -3.35 5.27 5.16
C GLU A 36 -1.95 5.37 5.77
N HIS A 37 -1.72 4.74 6.92
CA HIS A 37 -0.41 4.67 7.56
C HIS A 37 0.28 3.32 7.35
N GLY A 38 -0.30 2.41 6.55
CA GLY A 38 0.26 1.08 6.29
C GLY A 38 0.32 0.16 7.53
N LYS A 39 -0.41 0.49 8.60
CA LYS A 39 -0.47 -0.30 9.85
C LYS A 39 -1.30 -1.57 9.71
N SER A 40 -2.16 -1.62 8.70
CA SER A 40 -2.94 -2.80 8.32
C SER A 40 -3.34 -2.69 6.86
N VAL A 41 -3.85 -3.76 6.30
CA VAL A 41 -4.31 -3.84 4.91
C VAL A 41 -5.80 -4.24 4.90
N PRO A 42 -6.65 -3.67 4.04
CA PRO A 42 -8.05 -4.07 3.92
C PRO A 42 -8.21 -5.50 3.40
N SER A 43 -9.40 -6.08 3.60
CA SER A 43 -9.76 -7.34 2.96
C SER A 43 -9.89 -7.17 1.44
N VAL A 44 -9.80 -8.27 0.69
CA VAL A 44 -9.95 -8.24 -0.78
C VAL A 44 -11.29 -7.64 -1.21
N ALA A 45 -12.37 -7.93 -0.46
CA ALA A 45 -13.68 -7.35 -0.73
C ALA A 45 -13.69 -5.81 -0.60
N ILE A 46 -13.07 -5.27 0.47
CA ILE A 46 -12.94 -3.82 0.66
C ILE A 46 -12.03 -3.20 -0.41
N MET A 47 -10.98 -3.90 -0.82
CA MET A 47 -10.11 -3.44 -1.91
C MET A 47 -10.89 -3.26 -3.21
N GLN A 48 -11.79 -4.19 -3.53
CA GLN A 48 -12.66 -4.07 -4.70
C GLN A 48 -13.61 -2.89 -4.58
N LEU A 49 -14.26 -2.72 -3.42
CA LEU A 49 -15.13 -1.55 -3.17
C LEU A 49 -14.40 -0.21 -3.32
N LEU A 50 -13.15 -0.15 -2.86
CA LEU A 50 -12.32 1.04 -3.01
C LEU A 50 -11.94 1.31 -4.46
N GLU A 51 -11.65 0.26 -5.23
CA GLU A 51 -11.41 0.39 -6.67
C GLU A 51 -12.64 0.93 -7.39
N ASP A 52 -13.81 0.35 -7.12
CA ASP A 52 -15.07 0.76 -7.73
C ASP A 52 -15.44 2.20 -7.34
N TYR A 53 -15.26 2.57 -6.07
CA TYR A 53 -15.63 3.88 -5.55
C TYR A 53 -14.66 5.00 -5.96
N LEU A 54 -13.35 4.74 -5.93
CA LEU A 54 -12.35 5.77 -6.24
C LEU A 54 -12.02 5.83 -7.74
N GLY A 55 -12.32 4.76 -8.49
CA GLY A 55 -11.97 4.62 -9.90
C GLY A 55 -10.47 4.39 -10.12
N VAL A 56 -9.79 3.79 -9.14
CA VAL A 56 -8.34 3.56 -9.16
C VAL A 56 -8.09 2.09 -8.81
N LYS A 57 -7.28 1.42 -9.62
CA LYS A 57 -6.95 0.01 -9.41
C LYS A 57 -6.40 -0.25 -8.01
N LYS A 58 -6.89 -1.29 -7.34
CA LYS A 58 -6.47 -1.66 -5.99
C LYS A 58 -4.96 -1.92 -5.87
N GLU A 59 -4.30 -2.36 -6.93
CA GLU A 59 -2.86 -2.57 -7.00
C GLU A 59 -2.08 -1.24 -6.87
N GLU A 60 -2.65 -0.14 -7.36
CA GLU A 60 -2.09 1.20 -7.22
C GLU A 60 -2.34 1.74 -5.82
N LEU A 61 -3.55 1.54 -5.28
CA LEU A 61 -3.93 1.98 -3.93
C LEU A 61 -3.12 1.30 -2.83
N PHE A 62 -2.82 0.00 -3.00
CA PHE A 62 -2.19 -0.85 -1.99
C PHE A 62 -0.88 -1.48 -2.46
N TYR A 63 -0.07 -0.72 -3.20
CA TYR A 63 1.18 -1.21 -3.80
C TYR A 63 2.05 -2.04 -2.84
N GLY A 64 2.17 -1.63 -1.56
CA GLY A 64 2.93 -2.37 -0.55
C GLY A 64 2.37 -3.75 -0.17
N ALA A 65 1.04 -3.92 -0.21
CA ALA A 65 0.39 -5.21 0.03
C ALA A 65 0.53 -6.17 -1.16
N PHE A 66 0.53 -5.63 -2.38
CA PHE A 66 0.62 -6.42 -3.62
C PHE A 66 2.06 -6.72 -4.07
N ASN A 67 3.08 -6.00 -3.56
CA ASN A 67 4.47 -6.14 -3.99
C ASN A 67 5.41 -6.88 -3.02
N TYR A 68 4.92 -7.74 -2.12
CA TYR A 68 5.81 -8.54 -1.26
C TYR A 68 6.86 -9.32 -2.09
N LYS A 69 6.47 -9.87 -3.24
CA LYS A 69 7.39 -10.59 -4.16
C LYS A 69 8.48 -9.68 -4.75
N ARG A 70 8.15 -8.44 -5.13
CA ARG A 70 9.10 -7.46 -5.68
C ARG A 70 10.02 -6.90 -4.61
N LEU A 71 9.52 -6.68 -3.39
CA LEU A 71 10.32 -6.26 -2.23
C LEU A 71 11.30 -7.35 -1.78
N LEU A 72 10.86 -8.62 -1.74
CA LEU A 72 11.73 -9.77 -1.48
C LEU A 72 12.81 -9.92 -2.54
N ASN A 73 12.45 -9.82 -3.83
CA ASN A 73 13.41 -9.93 -4.93
C ASN A 73 14.44 -8.79 -4.95
N LEU A 74 14.07 -7.57 -4.53
CA LEU A 74 15.01 -6.45 -4.40
C LEU A 74 16.01 -6.67 -3.26
N ASN A 75 15.56 -7.19 -2.11
CA ASN A 75 16.45 -7.55 -1.00
C ASN A 75 17.40 -8.70 -1.37
N LEU A 76 16.92 -9.72 -2.09
CA LEU A 76 17.75 -10.84 -2.55
C LEU A 76 18.85 -10.38 -3.53
N LYS A 77 18.54 -9.45 -4.45
CA LYS A 77 19.55 -8.88 -5.35
C LYS A 77 20.59 -8.04 -4.61
N GLN A 78 20.18 -7.23 -3.64
CA GLN A 78 21.10 -6.42 -2.83
C GLN A 78 22.03 -7.27 -1.96
N GLN A 79 21.56 -8.42 -1.44
CA GLN A 79 22.41 -9.34 -0.68
C GLN A 79 23.41 -10.09 -1.57
N ASN A 80 23.06 -10.36 -2.83
CA ASN A 80 23.93 -11.03 -3.79
C ASN A 80 24.92 -10.09 -4.49
N GLU A 81 24.69 -8.77 -4.49
CA GLU A 81 25.61 -7.77 -5.05
C GLU A 81 26.68 -7.27 -4.06
N VAL A 82 26.50 -7.47 -2.74
CA VAL A 82 27.45 -7.03 -1.68
C VAL A 82 28.50 -8.11 -1.32
N LYS A 83 28.43 -9.32 -1.87
CA LYS A 83 29.57 -10.27 -1.85
C LYS A 83 29.98 -10.61 -3.28
N PRO A 84 31.07 -10.01 -3.79
CA PRO A 84 32.35 -10.69 -3.61
C PRO A 84 33.56 -9.74 -3.56
N LYS A 85 34.24 -9.64 -2.42
CA LYS A 85 35.68 -9.31 -2.34
C LYS A 85 36.26 -9.82 -1.02
N GLU A 86 36.42 -11.14 -0.89
CA GLU A 86 37.39 -11.77 0.02
C GLU A 86 37.30 -13.30 -0.14
N ALA A 87 37.79 -13.79 -1.27
CA ALA A 87 38.17 -15.20 -1.46
C ALA A 87 38.92 -15.33 -2.78
N ALA A 88 40.05 -14.63 -2.94
CA ALA A 88 41.05 -15.00 -3.91
C ALA A 88 42.40 -14.38 -3.52
N LYS A 89 43.25 -15.27 -3.00
CA LYS A 89 44.71 -15.17 -2.82
C LYS A 89 45.22 -14.54 -1.53
#